data_AF-A0A3S7SJL9-F1
#
_entry.id   AF-A0A3S7SJL9-F1
#
_cell.length_a   1.000
_cell.length_b   1.000
_cell.length_c   1.000
_cell.angle_alpha   90.00
_cell.angle_beta   90.00
_cell.angle_gamma   90.00
#
_symmetry.space_group_name_H-M   'P 1'
#
loop_
_entity.id
_entity.type
_entity.pdbx_description
1 polymer ?
#
loop_
_entity_poly.entity_id
_entity_poly.type
_entity_poly.pdbx_seq_one_letter_code
_entity_poly.pdbx_strand_id
1 'polypeptide(L)' 'YAVPSVETSDGQVKEERGEVVDAGTKEEHIAVQGRFSYPGLDGVLYEVVYVADKDGFRAQGAHLPVAP' A
#
# COMPACT_ATOMS: atom_id res chain seq x y z
N TYR A 1 -13.72 5.10 -9.94
CA TYR A 1 -12.99 4.91 -8.66
C TYR A 1 -11.79 5.85 -8.65
N ALA A 2 -11.84 6.89 -7.82
CA ALA A 2 -10.73 7.82 -7.63
C ALA A 2 -9.65 7.16 -6.77
N VAL A 3 -8.38 7.41 -7.07
CA VAL A 3 -7.25 7.04 -6.21
C VAL A 3 -7.07 8.17 -5.18
N PRO A 4 -7.36 7.96 -3.88
CA PRO A 4 -6.98 8.93 -2.85
C PRO A 4 -5.45 9.05 -2.80
N SER A 5 -4.93 10.23 -3.15
CA SER A 5 -3.55 10.66 -2.91
C SER A 5 -3.52 11.65 -1.75
N VAL A 6 -2.80 11.34 -0.68
CA VAL A 6 -2.61 12.23 0.48
C VAL A 6 -1.15 12.65 0.54
N GLU A 7 -0.92 13.96 0.51
CA GLU A 7 0.39 14.57 0.72
C GLU A 7 0.36 15.31 2.07
N THR A 8 1.28 14.97 2.97
CA THR A 8 1.39 15.64 4.27
C THR A 8 2.42 16.76 4.22
N SER A 9 2.30 17.75 5.10
CA SER A 9 3.28 18.86 5.21
C SER A 9 4.72 18.40 5.50
N ASP A 10 4.89 17.15 5.95
CA ASP A 10 6.18 16.51 6.24
C ASP A 10 6.76 15.76 5.01
N GLY A 11 6.12 15.87 3.83
CA GLY A 11 6.60 15.27 2.58
C GLY A 11 6.21 13.80 2.40
N GLN A 12 5.38 13.24 3.28
CA GLN A 12 4.85 11.88 3.09
C GLN A 12 3.75 11.89 2.03
N VAL A 13 3.81 10.92 1.12
CA VAL A 13 2.81 10.70 0.06
C VAL A 13 2.18 9.33 0.29
N LYS A 14 0.86 9.23 0.23
CA LYS A 14 0.14 7.96 0.31
C LYS A 14 -0.86 7.86 -0.83
N GLU A 15 -0.88 6.72 -1.50
CA GLU A 15 -1.89 6.36 -2.48
C GLU A 15 -2.48 4.99 -2.15
N GLU A 16 -3.79 4.85 -2.23
CA GLU A 16 -4.47 3.57 -1.99
C GLU A 16 -5.66 3.38 -2.93
N ARG A 17 -5.92 2.15 -3.32
CA ARG A 17 -7.09 1.75 -4.09
C ARG A 17 -7.64 0.46 -3.51
N GLY A 18 -8.90 0.52 -3.09
CA GLY A 18 -9.69 -0.67 -2.77
C GLY A 18 -10.52 -1.13 -3.97
N GLU A 19 -10.65 -2.44 -4.12
CA GLU A 19 -11.56 -3.09 -5.05
C GLU A 19 -12.27 -4.28 -4.38
N VAL A 20 -13.51 -4.55 -4.80
CA VAL A 20 -14.22 -5.77 -4.40
C VAL A 20 -13.89 -6.84 -5.44
N VAL A 21 -13.29 -7.92 -4.99
CA VAL A 21 -12.90 -9.07 -5.82
C VAL A 21 -13.93 -10.18 -5.64
N ASP A 22 -14.22 -10.92 -6.71
CA ASP A 22 -15.17 -12.03 -6.73
C ASP A 22 -16.59 -11.66 -6.25
N ALA A 23 -17.01 -10.43 -6.55
CA ALA A 23 -18.30 -9.86 -6.12
C ALA A 23 -19.49 -10.77 -6.47
N GLY A 24 -20.37 -11.01 -5.50
CA GLY A 24 -21.55 -11.87 -5.64
C GLY A 24 -21.29 -13.37 -5.52
N THR A 25 -20.08 -13.78 -5.12
CA THR A 25 -19.72 -15.19 -4.88
C THR A 25 -19.45 -15.45 -3.39
N LYS A 26 -19.20 -16.73 -3.03
CA LYS A 26 -18.78 -17.09 -1.66
C LYS A 26 -17.36 -16.65 -1.32
N GLU A 27 -16.57 -16.32 -2.34
CA GLU A 27 -15.17 -15.89 -2.22
C GLU A 27 -15.04 -14.36 -2.28
N GLU A 28 -16.16 -13.63 -2.21
CA GLU A 28 -16.16 -12.16 -2.22
C GLU A 28 -15.28 -11.62 -1.09
N HIS A 29 -14.32 -10.78 -1.46
CA HIS A 29 -13.42 -10.12 -0.51
C HIS A 29 -13.02 -8.73 -1.02
N ILE A 30 -12.47 -7.92 -0.11
CA ILE A 30 -11.89 -6.63 -0.48
C ILE A 30 -10.39 -6.83 -0.66
N ALA A 31 -9.89 -6.42 -1.83
CA ALA A 31 -8.46 -6.26 -2.06
C ALA A 31 -8.11 -4.78 -2.01
N VAL A 32 -7.03 -4.44 -1.32
CA VAL A 32 -6.47 -3.09 -1.25
C VAL A 32 -5.06 -3.13 -1.75
N GLN A 33 -4.74 -2.26 -2.69
CA GLN A 33 -3.38 -2.03 -3.16
C GLN A 33 -3.04 -0.58 -2.87
N GLY A 34 -1.84 -0.33 -2.36
CA GLY A 34 -1.41 1.03 -2.11
C GLY A 34 0.09 1.17 -2.08
N ARG A 35 0.52 2.42 -2.06
CA ARG A 35 1.90 2.78 -1.81
C ARG A 35 1.96 3.96 -0.87
N PHE A 36 3.01 4.04 -0.09
CA PHE A 36 3.35 5.25 0.63
C PHE A 36 4.84 5.52 0.53
N SER A 37 5.17 6.80 0.50
CA SER A 37 6.54 7.28 0.47
C SER A 37 6.76 8.29 1.59
N TYR A 38 7.93 8.25 2.21
CA TYR A 38 8.29 9.16 3.30
C TYR A 38 9.79 9.50 3.27
N PRO A 39 10.16 10.73 3.64
CA PRO A 39 11.57 11.09 3.77
C PRO A 39 12.17 10.42 5.01
N GLY A 40 13.29 9.75 4.84
CA GLY A 40 14.09 9.20 5.92
C GLY A 40 14.95 10.25 6.61
N LEU A 41 15.45 9.91 7.80
CA LEU A 41 16.36 10.77 8.58
C LEU A 41 17.72 10.95 7.90
N ASP A 42 18.04 10.10 6.93
CA ASP A 42 19.21 10.14 6.05
C ASP A 42 19.00 11.00 4.79
N GLY A 43 17.80 11.57 4.62
CA GLY A 43 17.42 12.34 3.43
C GLY A 43 17.03 11.49 2.23
N VAL A 44 16.95 10.17 2.38
CA VAL A 44 16.50 9.25 1.32
C VAL A 44 14.97 9.18 1.34
N LEU A 45 14.32 9.28 0.18
CA LEU A 45 12.89 9.00 0.08
C LEU A 45 12.67 7.48 0.05
N TYR A 46 12.01 6.97 1.09
CA TYR A 46 11.63 5.57 1.17
C TYR A 46 10.25 5.38 0.56
N GLU A 47 10.09 4.36 -0.27
CA GLU A 47 8.79 3.92 -0.81
C GLU A 47 8.48 2.51 -0.29
N VAL A 48 7.21 2.29 0.07
CA VAL A 48 6.62 1.00 0.38
C VAL A 48 5.42 0.80 -0.53
N VAL A 49 5.38 -0.33 -1.22
CA VAL A 49 4.20 -0.81 -1.95
C VAL A 49 3.60 -1.97 -1.17
N TYR A 50 2.28 -2.00 -1.03
CA TYR A 50 1.61 -3.06 -0.28
C TYR A 50 0.32 -3.53 -0.96
N VAL A 51 -0.01 -4.80 -0.69
CA VAL A 51 -1.26 -5.44 -1.07
C VAL A 51 -1.86 -6.08 0.19
N ALA A 52 -3.17 -5.89 0.38
CA ALA A 52 -3.95 -6.56 1.40
C ALA A 52 -5.16 -7.21 0.74
N ASP A 53 -5.26 -8.53 0.83
CA ASP A 53 -6.37 -9.31 0.26
C ASP A 53 -6.68 -10.52 1.16
N LYS A 54 -7.38 -11.52 0.62
CA LYS A 54 -7.73 -12.77 1.32
C LYS A 54 -6.52 -13.52 1.90
N ASP A 55 -5.34 -13.35 1.32
CA ASP A 55 -4.10 -14.01 1.72
C ASP A 55 -3.32 -13.17 2.75
N GLY A 56 -3.89 -12.05 3.23
CA GLY A 56 -3.31 -11.16 4.25
C GLY A 56 -2.56 -9.96 3.69
N PHE A 57 -1.84 -9.26 4.58
CA PHE A 57 -1.07 -8.06 4.24
C PHE A 57 0.36 -8.42 3.82
N ARG A 58 0.80 -7.88 2.68
CA ARG A 58 2.16 -8.03 2.14
C ARG A 58 2.68 -6.68 1.70
N ALA A 59 3.86 -6.30 2.18
CA ALA A 59 4.53 -5.06 1.81
C ALA A 59 5.92 -5.34 1.22
N GLN A 60 6.34 -4.46 0.31
CA GLN A 60 7.63 -4.50 -0.36
C GLN A 60 8.22 -3.10 -0.35
N GLY A 61 9.52 -3.01 -0.04
CA GLY A 61 10.26 -1.75 -0.02
C GLY A 61 11.73 -2.04 0.21
N ALA A 62 12.62 -1.23 -0.36
CA ALA A 62 14.07 -1.46 -0.30
C ALA A 62 14.65 -1.47 1.13
N HIS A 63 13.91 -0.90 2.09
CA HIS A 63 14.27 -0.81 3.51
C HIS A 63 13.55 -1.84 4.40
N LEU A 64 12.65 -2.65 3.82
CA LEU A 64 11.93 -3.67 4.56
C LEU A 64 12.75 -4.96 4.58
N PRO A 65 12.73 -5.72 5.71
CA PRO A 65 13.34 -7.03 5.75
C PRO A 65 12.63 -7.94 4.76
N VAL A 66 13.41 -8.56 3.87
CA VAL A 66 12.91 -9.62 2.99
C VAL A 66 12.84 -10.90 3.81
N ALA A 67 11.69 -11.56 3.81
CA ALA A 67 11.58 -12.88 4.43
C ALA A 67 12.62 -13.83 3.78
N PRO A 68 13.33 -14.67 4.56
CA PRO A 68 14.32 -15.60 4.04
C PRO A 68 13.72 -16.69 3.14
#